data_AF-A0A3S0GWG1-F1
#
_entry.id   AF-A0A3S0GWG1-F1
#
_cell.length_a   1.000
_cell.length_b   1.000
_cell.length_c   1.000
_cell.angle_alpha   90.00
_cell.angle_beta   90.00
_cell.angle_gamma   90.00
#
_symmetry.space_group_name_H-M   'P 1'
#
loop_
_entity.id
_entity.type
_entity.pdbx_description
1 polymer ?
#
loop_
_entity_poly.entity_id
_entity_poly.type
_entity_poly.pdbx_seq_one_letter_code
_entity_poly.pdbx_strand_id
1 'polypeptide(L)'
;LLAEFPVAIVDKVADEHGSRDLAKSYLDFLYTPDGQEIAAENGLRARDATVAAKHKADFPDVRLLTVEEVFGGWDKVQKEHFAAGGLLDQAYGSR
;
A
#
# COMPACT_ATOMS: atom_id res chain seq x y z
N LEU A 1 -1.37 -5.73 -8.54
CA LEU A 1 -0.54 -4.92 -7.64
C LEU A 1 -1.50 -4.03 -6.87
N LEU A 2 -1.87 -4.44 -5.66
CA LEU A 2 -2.50 -3.54 -4.71
C LEU A 2 -1.38 -2.69 -4.12
N ALA A 3 -1.12 -1.54 -4.72
CA ALA A 3 -0.21 -0.55 -4.16
C ALA A 3 -1.01 0.30 -3.18
N GLU A 4 -1.49 -0.34 -2.11
CA GLU A 4 -1.98 0.42 -0.97
C GLU A 4 -0.76 0.99 -0.25
N PHE A 5 -0.80 2.28 0.09
CA PHE A 5 0.19 2.86 0.98
C PHE A 5 0.03 2.12 2.31
N PRO A 6 0.99 1.29 2.75
CA PRO A 6 0.86 0.62 4.03
C PRO A 6 0.94 1.72 5.09
N VAL A 7 -0.20 2.08 5.65
CA VAL A 7 -0.28 3.06 6.74
C VAL A 7 -0.62 2.30 8.02
N ALA A 8 0.14 2.58 9.08
CA ALA A 8 -0.03 1.95 10.37
C ALA A 8 0.07 3.00 11.48
N ILE A 9 -0.66 2.78 12.56
CA ILE A 9 -0.48 3.53 13.81
C ILE A 9 0.59 2.82 14.62
N VAL A 10 1.60 3.57 15.07
CA VAL A 10 2.59 3.04 16.02
C VAL A 10 2.03 3.19 17.43
N ASP A 11 1.39 2.13 17.94
CA ASP A 11 0.67 2.13 19.22
C ASP A 11 1.42 2.83 20.36
N LYS A 12 2.68 2.43 20.59
CA LYS A 12 3.52 2.98 21.67
C LYS A 12 3.62 4.50 21.63
N VAL A 13 3.87 5.08 20.44
CA VAL A 13 4.06 6.52 20.27
C VAL A 13 2.72 7.25 20.33
N ALA A 14 1.69 6.68 19.70
CA ALA A 14 0.35 7.26 19.72
C ALA A 14 -0.23 7.36 21.14
N ASP A 15 0.09 6.37 21.99
CA ASP A 15 -0.33 6.36 23.40
C ASP A 15 0.51 7.31 24.26
N GLU A 16 1.84 7.32 24.07
CA GLU A 16 2.75 8.22 24.78
C GLU A 16 2.40 9.70 24.54
N HIS A 17 1.97 10.04 23.33
CA HIS A 17 1.59 11.39 22.95
C HIS A 17 0.08 11.68 23.04
N GLY A 18 -0.74 10.72 23.47
CA GLY A 18 -2.20 10.87 23.55
C GLY A 18 -2.87 11.22 22.21
N SER A 19 -2.26 10.83 21.09
CA SER A 19 -2.68 11.20 19.73
C SER A 19 -3.38 10.06 18.98
N ARG A 20 -3.65 8.93 19.65
CA ARG A 20 -4.30 7.74 19.07
C ARG A 20 -5.57 8.06 18.29
N ASP A 21 -6.49 8.82 18.88
CA ASP A 21 -7.78 9.13 18.23
C ASP A 21 -7.61 10.01 16.99
N LEU A 22 -6.68 10.96 17.05
CA LEU A 22 -6.34 11.82 15.90
C LEU A 22 -5.69 10.99 14.78
N ALA A 23 -4.72 10.15 15.12
CA ALA A 23 -4.05 9.27 14.15
C ALA A 23 -5.05 8.32 13.50
N LYS A 24 -5.95 7.72 14.28
CA LYS A 24 -7.02 6.85 13.77
C LYS A 24 -7.96 7.62 12.85
N SER A 25 -8.42 8.80 13.25
CA SER A 25 -9.32 9.62 12.44
C SER A 25 -8.69 10.01 11.10
N TYR A 26 -7.40 10.32 11.10
CA TYR A 26 -6.65 10.60 9.87
C TYR A 26 -6.60 9.37 8.95
N LEU A 27 -6.31 8.18 9.50
CA LEU A 27 -6.34 6.94 8.71
C LEU A 27 -7.73 6.65 8.16
N ASP A 28 -8.76 6.75 8.98
CA ASP A 28 -10.14 6.52 8.55
C ASP A 28 -10.53 7.49 7.41
N PHE A 29 -10.09 8.75 7.48
CA PHE A 29 -10.31 9.75 6.42
C PHE A 29 -9.72 9.34 5.08
N LEU A 30 -8.52 8.73 5.05
CA LEU A 30 -7.91 8.27 3.80
C LEU A 30 -8.79 7.28 3.02
N TYR A 31 -9.68 6.55 3.71
CA TYR A 31 -10.61 5.59 3.10
C TYR A 31 -12.02 6.13 2.87
N THR A 32 -12.27 7.40 3.14
CA THR A 32 -13.53 8.07 2.77
C THR A 32 -13.55 8.40 1.27
N PRO A 33 -14.73 8.61 0.66
CA PRO A 33 -14.81 9.06 -0.72
C PRO A 33 -13.99 10.32 -1.01
N ASP A 34 -13.99 11.28 -0.09
CA ASP A 34 -13.22 12.53 -0.24
C ASP A 34 -11.71 12.28 -0.22
N GLY A 35 -11.22 11.44 0.69
CA GLY A 35 -9.81 11.04 0.73
C GLY A 35 -9.37 10.27 -0.52
N GLN A 36 -10.25 9.41 -1.04
CA GLN A 36 -10.00 8.64 -2.26
C GLN A 36 -10.05 9.50 -3.52
N GLU A 37 -10.88 10.54 -3.57
CA GLU A 37 -10.90 11.53 -4.65
C GLU A 37 -9.57 12.28 -4.72
N ILE A 38 -9.07 12.78 -3.59
CA ILE A 38 -7.74 13.42 -3.51
C ILE A 38 -6.65 12.46 -4.00
N ALA A 39 -6.72 11.19 -3.62
CA ALA A 39 -5.78 10.18 -4.08
C ALA A 39 -5.83 10.02 -5.61
N ALA A 40 -7.02 9.95 -6.20
CA ALA A 40 -7.21 9.82 -7.64
C ALA A 40 -6.70 11.05 -8.42
N GLU A 41 -6.95 12.26 -7.93
CA GLU A 41 -6.42 13.51 -8.50
C GLU A 41 -4.88 13.54 -8.52
N ASN A 42 -4.24 12.86 -7.56
CA ASN A 42 -2.78 12.71 -7.48
C ASN A 42 -2.25 11.46 -8.21
N GLY A 43 -3.08 10.83 -9.05
CA GLY A 43 -2.67 9.69 -9.90
C GLY A 43 -2.60 8.35 -9.17
N LEU A 44 -3.19 8.24 -7.97
CA LEU A 44 -3.29 6.99 -7.23
C LEU A 44 -4.59 6.26 -7.57
N ARG A 45 -4.52 4.94 -7.71
CA ARG A 45 -5.73 4.14 -7.98
C ARG A 45 -6.59 4.04 -6.72
N ALA A 46 -7.73 4.72 -6.72
CA ALA A 46 -8.70 4.65 -5.64
C ALA A 46 -9.25 3.23 -5.43
N ARG A 47 -9.55 2.90 -4.18
CA ARG A 47 -10.17 1.65 -3.73
C ARG A 47 -11.69 1.76 -3.67
N ASP A 48 -12.21 2.96 -3.44
CA ASP A 48 -13.64 3.21 -3.51
C ASP A 48 -14.12 3.00 -4.96
N ALA A 49 -15.14 2.16 -5.14
CA ALA A 49 -15.62 1.78 -6.46
C ALA A 49 -16.25 2.95 -7.23
N THR A 50 -16.84 3.91 -6.51
CA THR A 50 -17.49 5.09 -7.10
C THR A 50 -16.43 6.05 -7.63
N VAL A 51 -15.41 6.35 -6.80
CA VAL A 51 -14.28 7.21 -7.19
C VAL A 51 -13.46 6.55 -8.31
N ALA A 52 -13.17 5.25 -8.20
CA ALA A 52 -12.45 4.52 -9.23
C ALA A 52 -13.18 4.52 -10.59
N ALA A 53 -14.52 4.42 -10.58
CA ALA A 53 -15.33 4.50 -11.80
C ALA A 53 -15.28 5.91 -12.41
N LYS A 54 -15.30 6.96 -11.59
CA LYS A 54 -15.20 8.36 -12.03
C LYS A 54 -13.87 8.65 -12.74
N HIS A 55 -12.76 8.12 -12.22
CA HIS A 55 -11.41 8.31 -12.77
C HIS A 55 -10.97 7.21 -13.74
N LYS A 56 -11.88 6.36 -14.22
CA LYS A 56 -11.53 5.24 -15.10
C LYS A 56 -10.83 5.67 -16.39
N ALA A 57 -11.10 6.89 -16.87
CA ALA A 57 -10.45 7.43 -18.07
C ALA A 57 -8.96 7.76 -17.84
N ASP A 58 -8.57 8.06 -16.59
CA ASP A 58 -7.20 8.44 -16.23
C ASP A 58 -6.29 7.21 -16.05
N PHE A 59 -6.90 6.03 -15.81
CA PHE A 59 -6.18 4.79 -15.53
C PHE A 59 -6.41 3.76 -16.64
N PRO A 60 -5.40 3.46 -17.48
CA PRO A 60 -5.54 2.43 -18.50
C PRO A 60 -5.75 1.07 -17.84
N ASP A 61 -6.56 0.25 -18.51
CA ASP A 61 -6.79 -1.13 -18.09
C ASP A 61 -5.52 -1.95 -18.31
N VAL A 62 -5.03 -2.58 -17.24
CA VAL A 62 -3.80 -3.37 -17.25
C VAL A 62 -3.98 -4.63 -16.42
N ARG A 63 -3.34 -5.71 -16.85
CA ARG A 63 -3.31 -6.95 -16.08
C ARG A 63 -2.53 -6.72 -14.78
N LEU A 64 -3.19 -6.94 -13.64
CA LEU A 64 -2.60 -6.87 -12.31
C LEU A 64 -2.41 -8.29 -11.75
N LEU A 65 -1.28 -8.51 -11.10
CA LEU A 65 -1.00 -9.72 -10.31
C LEU A 65 -0.88 -9.33 -8.83
N THR A 66 -1.31 -10.20 -7.91
CA THR A 66 -1.08 -9.99 -6.48
C THR A 66 0.15 -10.75 -5.99
N VAL A 67 0.70 -10.33 -4.86
CA VAL A 67 1.87 -10.99 -4.26
C VAL A 67 1.47 -12.36 -3.71
N GLU A 68 0.25 -12.45 -3.21
CA GLU A 68 -0.37 -13.68 -2.71
C GLU A 68 -0.47 -14.73 -3.83
N GLU A 69 -0.93 -14.34 -5.03
CA GLU A 69 -1.08 -15.26 -6.18
C GLU A 69 0.24 -15.75 -6.74
N VAL A 70 1.22 -14.85 -6.90
CA VAL A 70 2.46 -15.17 -7.62
C VAL A 70 3.53 -15.75 -6.70
N PHE A 71 3.61 -15.24 -5.47
CA PHE A 71 4.71 -15.54 -4.56
C PHE A 71 4.27 -16.25 -3.28
N GLY A 72 2.97 -16.39 -3.02
CA GLY A 72 2.45 -17.04 -1.82
C GLY A 72 2.49 -16.16 -0.57
N GLY A 73 2.56 -14.84 -0.74
CA GLY A 73 2.47 -13.85 0.34
C GLY A 73 3.79 -13.17 0.70
N TRP A 74 3.67 -12.06 1.43
CA TRP A 74 4.80 -11.17 1.75
C TRP A 74 5.87 -11.81 2.63
N ASP A 75 5.51 -12.66 3.59
CA ASP A 75 6.49 -13.34 4.45
C ASP A 75 7.46 -14.21 3.65
N LYS A 76 6.93 -14.94 2.66
CA LYS A 76 7.72 -15.77 1.77
C LYS A 76 8.60 -14.94 0.85
N VAL A 77 8.03 -13.87 0.26
CA VAL A 77 8.79 -12.92 -0.57
C VAL A 77 9.93 -12.30 0.20
N GLN A 78 9.67 -11.81 1.41
CA GLN A 78 10.68 -11.18 2.24
C GLN A 78 11.81 -12.14 2.56
N LYS A 79 11.50 -13.40 2.90
CA LYS A 79 12.50 -14.41 3.24
C LYS A 79 13.34 -14.87 2.04
N GLU A 80 12.71 -15.12 0.89
CA GLU A 80 13.37 -15.72 -0.28
C GLU A 80 14.09 -14.66 -1.14
N HIS A 81 13.51 -13.47 -1.28
CA HIS A 81 14.01 -12.44 -2.18
C HIS A 81 14.80 -11.35 -1.48
N PHE A 82 14.31 -10.82 -0.35
CA PHE A 82 14.80 -9.55 0.24
C PHE A 82 15.58 -9.70 1.55
N ALA A 83 15.62 -10.88 2.15
CA ALA A 83 16.45 -11.13 3.33
C ALA A 83 17.94 -11.08 2.98
N ALA A 84 18.78 -10.85 3.99
CA ALA A 84 20.24 -10.87 3.81
C ALA A 84 20.70 -12.21 3.22
N GLY A 85 21.43 -12.16 2.09
CA GLY A 85 21.85 -13.33 1.33
C GLY A 85 20.74 -13.97 0.47
N GLY A 86 19.58 -13.33 0.38
CA GLY A 86 18.46 -13.72 -0.47
C GLY A 86 18.74 -13.52 -1.96
N LEU A 87 17.75 -13.82 -2.79
CA LEU A 87 17.92 -13.79 -4.25
C LEU A 87 18.33 -12.43 -4.80
N LEU A 88 17.85 -11.32 -4.19
CA LEU A 88 18.25 -9.98 -4.60
C LEU A 88 19.74 -9.74 -4.33
N ASP A 89 20.21 -10.06 -3.12
CA ASP A 89 21.61 -9.93 -2.76
C ASP A 89 22.51 -10.82 -3.63
N GLN A 90 22.06 -12.03 -4.01
CA GLN A 90 22.82 -12.89 -4.92
C GLN A 90 22.89 -12.32 -6.34
N ALA A 91 21.82 -11.67 -6.80
CA ALA A 91 21.78 -11.06 -8.14
C ALA A 91 22.61 -9.77 -8.23
N TYR A 92 22.69 -8.99 -7.15
CA TYR A 92 23.33 -7.66 -7.13
C TYR A 92 24.67 -7.60 -6.36
N GLY A 93 24.94 -8.56 -5.49
CA GLY A 93 26.06 -8.55 -4.53
C GLY A 93 27.42 -8.99 -5.06
N SER A 94 27.55 -9.26 -6.37
CA SER A 94 28.85 -9.49 -7.03
C SER A 94 29.21 -8.36 -8.00
N ARG A 95 29.13 -7.10 -7.53
CA ARG A 95 29.80 -5.95 -8.15
C ARG A 95 30.88 -5.41 -7.23
#